data_AF-A0A1S1L000-F1
#
_entry.id   AF-A0A1S1L000-F1
#
_cell.length_a   1.000
_cell.length_b   1.000
_cell.length_c   1.000
_cell.angle_alpha   90.00
_cell.angle_beta   90.00
_cell.angle_gamma   90.00
#
_symmetry.space_group_name_H-M   'P 1'
#
loop_
_entity.id
_entity.type
_entity.pdbx_description
1 polymer ?
#
loop_
_entity_poly.entity_id
_entity_poly.type
_entity_poly.pdbx_seq_one_letter_code
_entity_poly.pdbx_strand_id
1 'polypeptide(L)'
;MPETLSPGNLAALIRSGDRSGLARAITLVESTRQDHRAQAQQLLLELSPEGGNALRVGITGVPGVGKSTTIEALGMYLIEQGHRVAVLAVDPSSTRTGGSILGDKTRMGRLSVHPDAYIRPSPTSGTLGGVAKATRETVVLLEGAGFDIILIETVGVGQSEVTVANMVDTFVFLTLARTGDQLQGIKKGVLELADIVVVNKADGAHAIEAKKAARELSGALRLIYPHDTLWRPPVLTMSALENDGVSEMWDTVLQHRAVLTEAGEFEVKRRRQQVDWMWAMVRDAVLDRVLNAPDVKASRADIEQQVREGTLTPALAAERLLDLSS
;
A
#
# COMPACT_ATOMS: atom_id res chain seq x y z
N MET A 1 -12.79 19.06 30.76
CA MET A 1 -12.65 18.25 29.53
C MET A 1 -11.56 18.93 28.71
N PRO A 2 -10.49 18.24 28.31
CA PRO A 2 -9.50 18.88 27.44
C PRO A 2 -10.19 19.26 26.13
N GLU A 3 -9.82 20.42 25.57
CA GLU A 3 -10.42 20.99 24.36
C GLU A 3 -10.72 19.90 23.33
N THR A 4 -11.99 19.80 22.96
CA THR A 4 -12.46 18.82 22.01
C THR A 4 -11.70 18.99 20.70
N LEU A 5 -11.10 17.88 20.25
CA LEU A 5 -10.53 17.68 18.92
C LEU A 5 -11.63 17.81 17.87
N SER A 6 -12.11 19.03 17.61
CA SER A 6 -12.97 19.26 16.46
C SER A 6 -12.16 18.90 15.19
N PRO A 7 -12.82 18.36 14.14
CA PRO A 7 -12.17 18.12 12.85
C PRO A 7 -11.39 19.35 12.35
N GLY A 8 -11.94 20.56 12.49
CA GLY A 8 -11.29 21.80 12.08
C GLY A 8 -10.01 22.12 12.86
N ASN A 9 -10.00 21.92 14.18
CA ASN A 9 -8.78 22.11 14.97
C ASN A 9 -7.70 21.09 14.57
N LEU A 10 -8.11 19.85 14.28
CA LEU A 10 -7.17 18.80 13.88
C LEU A 10 -6.62 19.04 12.46
N ALA A 11 -7.46 19.54 11.54
CA ALA A 11 -7.05 19.95 10.22
C ALA A 11 -6.04 21.11 10.27
N ALA A 12 -6.26 22.10 11.14
CA ALA A 12 -5.32 23.20 11.35
C ALA A 12 -3.94 22.71 11.83
N LEU A 13 -3.92 21.79 12.81
CA LEU A 13 -2.69 21.15 13.30
C LEU A 13 -1.95 20.37 12.19
N ILE A 14 -2.69 19.64 11.36
CA ILE A 14 -2.12 18.90 10.23
C ILE A 14 -1.48 19.87 9.23
N ARG A 15 -2.20 20.92 8.82
CA ARG A 15 -1.69 21.95 7.90
C ARG A 15 -0.46 22.67 8.42
N SER A 16 -0.35 22.86 9.73
CA SER A 16 0.83 23.48 10.36
C SER A 16 2.00 22.51 10.52
N GLY A 17 1.88 21.26 10.08
CA GLY A 17 2.92 20.23 10.21
C GLY A 17 3.07 19.67 11.62
N ASP A 18 2.08 19.82 12.49
CA ASP A 18 2.15 19.30 13.87
C ASP A 18 2.10 17.77 13.87
N ARG A 19 3.24 17.15 14.20
CA ARG A 19 3.39 15.68 14.18
C ARG A 19 2.47 14.97 15.17
N SER A 20 2.13 15.62 16.29
CA SER A 20 1.25 15.07 17.31
C SER A 20 -0.21 15.07 16.84
N GLY A 21 -0.64 16.13 16.17
CA GLY A 21 -1.93 16.28 15.51
C GLY A 21 -2.10 15.25 14.40
N LEU A 22 -1.08 15.10 13.55
CA LEU A 22 -1.07 14.05 12.52
C LEU A 22 -1.21 12.64 13.13
N ALA A 23 -0.45 12.31 14.18
CA ALA A 23 -0.56 11.01 14.85
C ALA A 23 -1.96 10.77 15.47
N ARG A 24 -2.58 11.81 16.04
CA ARG A 24 -3.95 11.75 16.59
C ARG A 24 -4.98 11.56 15.48
N ALA A 25 -4.81 12.22 14.34
CA ALA A 25 -5.68 12.06 13.18
C ALA A 25 -5.58 10.66 12.57
N ILE A 26 -4.37 10.11 12.47
CA ILE A 26 -4.14 8.73 12.04
C ILE A 26 -4.84 7.75 13.00
N THR A 27 -4.72 7.98 14.31
CA THR A 27 -5.43 7.18 15.32
C THR A 27 -6.96 7.27 15.16
N LEU A 28 -7.48 8.43 14.75
CA LEU A 28 -8.90 8.64 14.52
C LEU A 28 -9.41 7.85 13.30
N VAL A 29 -8.69 7.87 12.17
CA VAL A 29 -9.07 7.11 10.95
C VAL A 29 -8.92 5.60 11.13
N GLU A 30 -7.96 5.15 11.95
CA GLU A 30 -7.80 3.72 12.27
C GLU A 30 -8.86 3.20 13.26
N SER A 31 -9.63 4.08 13.90
CA SER A 31 -10.59 3.67 14.93
C SER A 31 -11.84 2.98 14.35
N THR A 32 -12.25 1.88 14.98
CA THR A 32 -13.48 1.17 14.62
C THR A 32 -14.74 1.74 15.26
N ARG A 33 -14.61 2.67 16.22
CA ARG A 33 -15.74 3.29 16.91
C ARG A 33 -16.56 4.17 15.95
N GLN A 34 -17.88 4.14 16.08
CA GLN A 34 -18.79 4.80 15.12
C GLN A 34 -18.69 6.33 15.18
N ASP A 35 -18.58 6.90 16.38
CA ASP A 35 -18.37 8.33 16.61
C ASP A 35 -17.05 8.82 15.99
N HIS A 36 -15.96 8.09 16.19
CA HIS A 36 -14.67 8.39 15.59
C HIS A 36 -14.70 8.29 14.06
N ARG A 37 -15.37 7.27 13.50
CA ARG A 37 -15.53 7.13 12.05
C ARG A 37 -16.23 8.34 11.44
N ALA A 38 -17.27 8.87 12.07
CA ALA A 38 -17.96 10.06 11.58
C ALA A 38 -17.06 11.30 11.60
N GLN A 39 -16.31 11.51 12.69
CA GLN A 39 -15.35 12.61 12.83
C GLN A 39 -14.20 12.50 11.82
N ALA A 40 -13.68 11.29 11.58
CA ALA A 40 -12.65 11.01 10.60
C ALA A 40 -13.09 11.42 9.19
N GLN A 41 -14.32 11.10 8.78
CA GLN A 41 -14.82 11.48 7.45
C GLN A 41 -14.97 13.00 7.30
N GLN A 42 -15.40 13.71 8.35
CA GLN A 42 -15.45 15.17 8.34
C GLN A 42 -14.06 15.79 8.20
N LEU A 43 -13.06 15.26 8.92
CA LEU A 43 -11.68 15.69 8.80
C LEU A 43 -11.10 15.45 7.40
N LEU A 44 -11.32 14.26 6.83
CA LEU A 44 -10.86 13.90 5.50
C LEU A 44 -11.51 14.77 4.42
N LEU A 45 -12.79 15.11 4.57
CA LEU A 45 -13.47 16.05 3.68
C LEU A 45 -12.84 17.44 3.76
N GLU A 46 -12.53 17.91 4.97
CA GLU A 46 -11.89 19.21 5.19
C GLU A 46 -10.48 19.30 4.58
N LEU A 47 -9.73 18.19 4.56
CA LEU A 47 -8.40 18.08 3.97
C LEU A 47 -8.39 17.61 2.51
N SER A 48 -9.56 17.34 1.93
CA SER A 48 -9.68 16.87 0.55
C SER A 48 -9.16 17.87 -0.50
N PRO A 49 -9.24 19.21 -0.32
CA PRO A 49 -8.66 20.17 -1.27
C PRO A 49 -7.14 20.05 -1.41
N GLU A 50 -6.45 19.62 -0.35
CA GLU A 50 -5.00 19.38 -0.33
C GLU A 50 -4.61 17.98 -0.83
N GLY A 51 -5.60 17.10 -1.01
CA GLY A 51 -5.41 15.73 -1.48
C GLY A 51 -4.96 15.65 -2.94
N GLY A 52 -4.13 14.65 -3.23
CA GLY A 52 -3.61 14.36 -4.58
C GLY A 52 -2.33 15.09 -4.95
N ASN A 53 -1.75 15.91 -4.08
CA ASN A 53 -0.52 16.63 -4.40
C ASN A 53 0.76 15.78 -4.30
N ALA A 54 0.72 14.66 -3.57
CA ALA A 54 1.87 13.78 -3.43
C ALA A 54 2.00 12.79 -4.58
N LEU A 55 3.22 12.38 -4.88
CA LEU A 55 3.50 11.21 -5.72
C LEU A 55 3.50 9.95 -4.84
N ARG A 56 2.67 8.98 -5.20
CA ARG A 56 2.43 7.75 -4.43
C ARG A 56 3.14 6.59 -5.11
N VAL A 57 4.07 5.94 -4.41
CA VAL A 57 4.89 4.85 -4.95
C VAL A 57 4.71 3.60 -4.11
N GLY A 58 4.22 2.53 -4.72
CA GLY A 58 4.10 1.23 -4.08
C GLY A 58 5.40 0.44 -4.25
N ILE A 59 5.90 -0.18 -3.19
CA ILE A 59 7.12 -0.99 -3.24
C ILE A 59 6.81 -2.38 -2.70
N THR A 60 6.99 -3.39 -3.56
CA THR A 60 6.82 -4.79 -3.19
C THR A 60 8.06 -5.61 -3.50
N GLY A 61 8.11 -6.83 -2.97
CA GLY A 61 9.21 -7.76 -3.17
C GLY A 61 9.25 -8.82 -2.09
N VAL A 62 9.84 -9.96 -2.42
CA VAL A 62 9.92 -11.13 -1.54
C VAL A 62 10.69 -10.81 -0.25
N PRO A 63 10.44 -11.53 0.87
CA PRO A 63 11.26 -11.40 2.07
C PRO A 63 12.76 -11.54 1.77
N GLY A 64 13.58 -10.65 2.34
CA GLY A 64 15.03 -10.67 2.15
C GLY A 64 15.55 -9.99 0.87
N VAL A 65 14.68 -9.48 0.00
CA VAL A 65 15.05 -8.73 -1.23
C VAL A 65 15.80 -7.43 -0.94
N GLY A 66 15.75 -6.92 0.30
CA GLY A 66 16.34 -5.63 0.68
C GLY A 66 15.39 -4.43 0.57
N LYS A 67 14.08 -4.67 0.71
CA LYS A 67 13.04 -3.62 0.60
C LYS A 67 13.20 -2.49 1.60
N SER A 68 13.34 -2.78 2.91
CA SER A 68 13.51 -1.73 3.92
C SER A 68 14.79 -0.93 3.72
N THR A 69 15.89 -1.57 3.30
CA THR A 69 17.14 -0.90 2.91
C THR A 69 16.94 0.00 1.69
N THR A 70 16.18 -0.46 0.69
CA THR A 70 15.84 0.33 -0.50
C THR A 70 15.01 1.56 -0.13
N ILE A 71 14.00 1.39 0.71
CA ILE A 71 13.12 2.49 1.16
C ILE A 71 13.90 3.50 2.00
N GLU A 72 14.80 3.05 2.87
CA GLU A 72 15.67 3.95 3.63
C GLU A 72 16.60 4.73 2.71
N ALA A 73 17.29 4.07 1.78
CA ALA A 73 18.20 4.71 0.83
C ALA A 73 17.46 5.74 -0.05
N LEU A 74 16.33 5.34 -0.64
CA LEU A 74 15.48 6.21 -1.46
C LEU A 74 14.92 7.37 -0.63
N GLY A 75 14.40 7.12 0.56
CA GLY A 75 13.84 8.16 1.42
C GLY A 75 14.88 9.20 1.82
N MET A 76 16.09 8.78 2.17
CA MET A 76 17.20 9.70 2.48
C MET A 76 17.62 10.51 1.25
N TYR A 77 17.76 9.86 0.09
CA TYR A 77 18.06 10.54 -1.17
C TYR A 77 17.02 11.63 -1.50
N LEU A 78 15.73 11.31 -1.37
CA LEU A 78 14.64 12.26 -1.64
C LEU A 78 14.65 13.46 -0.68
N ILE A 79 14.92 13.21 0.59
CA ILE A 79 15.07 14.26 1.60
C ILE A 79 16.25 15.18 1.25
N GLU A 80 17.37 14.64 0.78
CA GLU A 80 18.50 15.43 0.30
C GLU A 80 18.15 16.30 -0.92
N GLN A 81 17.14 15.90 -1.71
CA GLN A 81 16.55 16.71 -2.79
C GLN A 81 15.47 17.72 -2.31
N GLY A 82 15.20 17.79 -0.99
CA GLY A 82 14.24 18.72 -0.39
C GLY A 82 12.81 18.20 -0.28
N HIS A 83 12.56 16.91 -0.53
CA HIS A 83 11.24 16.30 -0.38
C HIS A 83 10.91 15.95 1.07
N ARG A 84 9.61 15.88 1.39
CA ARG A 84 9.08 15.34 2.63
C ARG A 84 8.46 13.97 2.37
N VAL A 85 9.04 12.94 2.99
CA VAL A 85 8.76 11.54 2.64
C VAL A 85 7.95 10.86 3.73
N ALA A 86 6.82 10.26 3.37
CA ALA A 86 6.09 9.37 4.24
C ALA A 86 6.25 7.91 3.80
N VAL A 87 6.34 6.99 4.77
CA VAL A 87 6.38 5.55 4.54
C VAL A 87 5.23 4.88 5.27
N LEU A 88 4.37 4.18 4.54
CA LEU A 88 3.24 3.41 5.06
C LEU A 88 3.45 1.92 4.77
N ALA A 89 3.28 1.07 5.77
CA ALA A 89 3.29 -0.37 5.57
C ALA A 89 1.87 -0.93 5.41
N VAL A 90 1.71 -1.96 4.56
CA VAL A 90 0.47 -2.73 4.42
C VAL A 90 0.79 -4.20 4.66
N ASP A 91 0.41 -4.71 5.83
CA ASP A 91 0.60 -6.09 6.27
C ASP A 91 -0.75 -6.80 6.49
N PRO A 92 -1.13 -7.78 5.65
CA PRO A 92 -2.33 -8.59 5.87
C PRO A 92 -2.31 -9.37 7.20
N SER A 93 -1.12 -9.67 7.74
CA SER A 93 -0.95 -10.44 8.97
C SER A 93 -1.17 -9.62 10.25
N SER A 94 -1.21 -8.29 10.14
CA SER A 94 -1.59 -7.38 11.22
C SER A 94 -2.97 -7.70 11.82
N THR A 95 -3.84 -8.34 11.03
CA THR A 95 -5.14 -8.90 11.44
C THR A 95 -5.03 -9.91 12.60
N ARG A 96 -3.92 -10.67 12.68
CA ARG A 96 -3.69 -11.70 13.70
C ARG A 96 -2.88 -11.19 14.89
N THR A 97 -1.96 -10.26 14.67
CA THR A 97 -1.00 -9.82 15.69
C THR A 97 -1.42 -8.57 16.46
N GLY A 98 -2.50 -7.90 16.04
CA GLY A 98 -2.88 -6.64 16.66
C GLY A 98 -1.91 -5.50 16.32
N GLY A 99 -1.24 -5.61 15.18
CA GLY A 99 -0.37 -4.57 14.62
C GLY A 99 1.07 -4.64 15.12
N SER A 100 1.99 -4.08 14.35
CA SER A 100 3.41 -3.95 14.73
C SER A 100 3.64 -2.56 15.31
N ILE A 101 3.92 -2.45 16.61
CA ILE A 101 4.20 -1.16 17.24
C ILE A 101 5.61 -0.63 16.88
N LEU A 102 6.57 -1.54 16.64
CA LEU A 102 8.01 -1.20 16.60
C LEU A 102 8.80 -1.81 15.43
N GLY A 103 8.28 -2.84 14.74
CA GLY A 103 9.08 -3.69 13.86
C GLY A 103 9.65 -3.02 12.60
N ASP A 104 8.97 -1.99 12.08
CA ASP A 104 9.37 -1.32 10.83
C ASP A 104 10.32 -0.14 11.08
N LYS A 105 10.22 0.52 12.25
CA LYS A 105 11.11 1.63 12.61
C LYS A 105 12.55 1.20 12.84
N THR A 106 12.77 0.00 13.37
CA THR A 106 14.14 -0.51 13.62
C THR A 106 14.88 -0.89 12.33
N ARG A 107 14.17 -1.12 11.23
CA ARG A 107 14.74 -1.49 9.92
C ARG A 107 15.15 -0.30 9.07
N MET A 108 14.64 0.89 9.40
CA MET A 108 14.90 2.16 8.72
C MET A 108 15.41 3.19 9.75
N GLY A 109 16.56 2.90 10.35
CA GLY A 109 17.12 3.66 11.46
C GLY A 109 17.41 5.14 11.13
N ARG A 110 17.97 5.44 9.95
CA ARG A 110 18.26 6.82 9.53
C ARG A 110 16.99 7.58 9.18
N LEU A 111 16.13 6.96 8.38
CA LEU A 111 14.89 7.59 7.91
C LEU A 111 13.92 7.83 9.07
N SER A 112 13.82 6.90 10.03
CA SER A 112 12.85 6.99 11.14
C SER A 112 13.06 8.17 12.10
N VAL A 113 14.27 8.72 12.16
CA VAL A 113 14.61 9.86 13.03
C VAL A 113 14.65 11.18 12.27
N HIS A 114 14.53 11.17 10.93
CA HIS A 114 14.61 12.39 10.14
C HIS A 114 13.36 13.27 10.35
N PRO A 115 13.51 14.60 10.54
CA PRO A 115 12.37 15.51 10.73
C PRO A 115 11.40 15.51 9.53
N ASP A 116 11.95 15.41 8.31
CA ASP A 116 11.18 15.40 7.06
C ASP A 116 10.66 14.02 6.63
N ALA A 117 10.87 12.99 7.46
CA ALA A 117 10.33 11.66 7.23
C ALA A 117 9.20 11.33 8.21
N TYR A 118 8.18 10.59 7.78
CA TYR A 118 7.16 10.01 8.66
C TYR A 118 6.92 8.54 8.36
N ILE A 119 7.19 7.65 9.32
CA ILE A 119 7.03 6.21 9.16
C ILE A 119 5.87 5.71 10.01
N ARG A 120 4.88 5.07 9.37
CA ARG A 120 3.73 4.44 10.02
C ARG A 120 3.71 2.94 9.72
N PRO A 121 3.79 2.07 10.74
CA PRO A 121 3.57 0.64 10.58
C PRO A 121 2.15 0.34 10.08
N SER A 122 1.93 -0.90 9.62
CA SER A 122 0.61 -1.31 9.14
C SER A 122 -0.47 -1.10 10.20
N PRO A 123 -1.60 -0.47 9.84
CA PRO A 123 -2.72 -0.31 10.77
C PRO A 123 -3.29 -1.66 11.15
N THR A 124 -3.95 -1.70 12.30
CA THR A 124 -4.73 -2.86 12.73
C THR A 124 -6.12 -2.80 12.16
N SER A 125 -6.47 -3.83 11.41
CA SER A 125 -7.86 -4.09 11.03
C SER A 125 -8.07 -5.59 11.02
N GLY A 126 -9.25 -6.05 11.42
CA GLY A 126 -9.62 -7.47 11.39
C GLY A 126 -9.63 -8.07 9.98
N THR A 127 -9.57 -7.24 8.94
CA THR A 127 -9.50 -7.64 7.53
C THR A 127 -8.48 -6.82 6.73
N LEU A 128 -7.99 -7.38 5.61
CA LEU A 128 -7.14 -6.65 4.65
C LEU A 128 -7.84 -5.40 4.08
N GLY A 129 -9.17 -5.45 3.88
CA GLY A 129 -9.97 -4.31 3.41
C GLY A 129 -9.88 -3.11 4.36
N GLY A 130 -10.00 -3.33 5.68
CA GLY A 130 -9.86 -2.24 6.63
C GLY A 130 -8.42 -1.72 6.78
N VAL A 131 -7.39 -2.57 6.58
CA VAL A 131 -5.98 -2.10 6.53
C VAL A 131 -5.79 -1.16 5.34
N ALA A 132 -6.31 -1.56 4.18
CA ALA A 132 -6.27 -0.76 2.96
C ALA A 132 -7.00 0.58 3.13
N LYS A 133 -8.16 0.56 3.81
CA LYS A 133 -8.94 1.75 4.13
C LYS A 133 -8.14 2.75 4.94
N ALA A 134 -7.66 2.31 6.11
CA ALA A 134 -6.91 3.19 7.01
C ALA A 134 -5.65 3.74 6.33
N THR A 135 -4.98 2.94 5.50
CA THR A 135 -3.80 3.37 4.73
C THR A 135 -4.17 4.50 3.76
N ARG A 136 -5.22 4.35 2.95
CA ARG A 136 -5.67 5.39 2.00
C ARG A 136 -6.16 6.66 2.69
N GLU A 137 -6.87 6.54 3.80
CA GLU A 137 -7.29 7.70 4.58
C GLU A 137 -6.07 8.41 5.18
N THR A 138 -5.06 7.65 5.62
CA THR A 138 -3.77 8.20 6.10
C THR A 138 -3.00 8.92 4.98
N VAL A 139 -3.05 8.44 3.74
CA VAL A 139 -2.46 9.16 2.58
C VAL A 139 -3.00 10.58 2.47
N VAL A 140 -4.31 10.78 2.61
CA VAL A 140 -4.94 12.11 2.56
C VAL A 140 -4.46 12.99 3.72
N LEU A 141 -4.33 12.44 4.92
CA LEU A 141 -3.81 13.18 6.08
C LEU A 141 -2.35 13.62 5.88
N LEU A 142 -1.53 12.76 5.25
CA LEU A 142 -0.13 13.06 4.95
C LEU A 142 0.00 14.12 3.85
N GLU A 143 -0.80 14.04 2.80
CA GLU A 143 -0.88 15.07 1.76
C GLU A 143 -1.28 16.42 2.38
N GLY A 144 -2.29 16.45 3.25
CA GLY A 144 -2.70 17.64 3.99
C GLY A 144 -1.63 18.16 4.96
N ALA A 145 -0.74 17.29 5.45
CA ALA A 145 0.41 17.67 6.27
C ALA A 145 1.61 18.17 5.46
N GLY A 146 1.50 18.21 4.12
CA GLY A 146 2.54 18.69 3.21
C GLY A 146 3.63 17.67 2.91
N PHE A 147 3.36 16.35 3.05
CA PHE A 147 4.21 15.32 2.47
C PHE A 147 3.93 15.21 0.98
N ASP A 148 4.97 15.30 0.16
CA ASP A 148 4.88 15.29 -1.29
C ASP A 148 5.32 13.96 -1.92
N ILE A 149 6.00 13.09 -1.17
CA ILE A 149 6.27 11.71 -1.56
C ILE A 149 5.69 10.73 -0.53
N ILE A 150 4.90 9.76 -0.99
CA ILE A 150 4.33 8.71 -0.14
C ILE A 150 4.74 7.35 -0.68
N LEU A 151 5.59 6.66 0.07
CA LEU A 151 6.03 5.30 -0.19
C LEU A 151 5.13 4.32 0.55
N ILE A 152 4.56 3.34 -0.15
CA ILE A 152 3.66 2.33 0.42
C ILE A 152 4.28 0.96 0.22
N GLU A 153 4.73 0.31 1.30
CA GLU A 153 5.34 -1.01 1.21
C GLU A 153 4.37 -2.14 1.54
N THR A 154 4.51 -3.25 0.80
CA THR A 154 3.85 -4.50 1.20
C THR A 154 4.72 -5.24 2.22
N VAL A 155 4.14 -5.66 3.33
CA VAL A 155 4.82 -6.47 4.34
C VAL A 155 4.24 -7.89 4.36
N GLY A 156 5.12 -8.88 4.58
CA GLY A 156 4.73 -10.26 4.87
C GLY A 156 4.37 -11.13 3.67
N VAL A 157 3.65 -12.22 3.96
CA VAL A 157 3.10 -13.18 3.00
C VAL A 157 1.59 -12.96 2.89
N GLY A 158 1.09 -12.61 1.70
CA GLY A 158 -0.33 -12.33 1.49
C GLY A 158 -0.63 -11.77 0.09
N GLN A 159 -1.87 -11.33 -0.14
CA GLN A 159 -2.33 -10.69 -1.39
C GLN A 159 -2.40 -9.16 -1.25
N SER A 160 -1.41 -8.53 -0.59
CA SER A 160 -1.39 -7.07 -0.42
C SER A 160 -0.89 -6.32 -1.66
N GLU A 161 -0.29 -7.02 -2.63
CA GLU A 161 0.31 -6.40 -3.83
C GLU A 161 -0.75 -5.71 -4.69
N VAL A 162 -1.89 -6.38 -4.96
CA VAL A 162 -3.01 -5.80 -5.71
C VAL A 162 -3.57 -4.58 -4.97
N THR A 163 -3.73 -4.68 -3.65
CA THR A 163 -4.26 -3.59 -2.82
C THR A 163 -3.37 -2.36 -2.90
N VAL A 164 -2.04 -2.54 -2.76
CA VAL A 164 -1.08 -1.44 -2.85
C VAL A 164 -1.02 -0.88 -4.27
N ALA A 165 -0.96 -1.72 -5.31
CA ALA A 165 -0.98 -1.29 -6.71
C ALA A 165 -2.21 -0.43 -7.05
N ASN A 166 -3.36 -0.76 -6.45
CA ASN A 166 -4.60 -0.01 -6.65
C ASN A 166 -4.68 1.32 -5.90
N MET A 167 -3.69 1.70 -5.09
CA MET A 167 -3.68 2.98 -4.34
C MET A 167 -2.46 3.87 -4.62
N VAL A 168 -1.60 3.47 -5.56
CA VAL A 168 -0.38 4.19 -5.91
C VAL A 168 -0.34 4.58 -7.39
N ASP A 169 0.51 5.53 -7.71
CA ASP A 169 0.71 6.03 -9.07
C ASP A 169 1.71 5.17 -9.83
N THR A 170 2.77 4.74 -9.15
CA THR A 170 3.81 3.86 -9.70
C THR A 170 4.02 2.67 -8.76
N PHE A 171 3.98 1.46 -9.28
CA PHE A 171 4.22 0.23 -8.51
C PHE A 171 5.56 -0.41 -8.88
N VAL A 172 6.48 -0.45 -7.91
CA VAL A 172 7.84 -0.95 -8.06
C VAL A 172 7.93 -2.36 -7.48
N PHE A 173 8.42 -3.29 -8.30
CA PHE A 173 8.70 -4.66 -7.88
C PHE A 173 10.20 -4.88 -7.71
N LEU A 174 10.63 -5.12 -6.48
CA LEU A 174 11.99 -5.53 -6.16
C LEU A 174 12.11 -7.05 -6.28
N THR A 175 13.16 -7.50 -6.97
CA THR A 175 13.54 -8.92 -7.10
C THR A 175 15.05 -9.11 -6.87
N LEU A 176 15.49 -10.36 -6.76
CA LEU A 176 16.90 -10.75 -6.69
C LEU A 176 17.26 -11.55 -7.93
N ALA A 177 18.55 -11.52 -8.30
CA ALA A 177 19.07 -12.47 -9.26
C ALA A 177 18.99 -13.88 -8.66
N ARG A 178 18.28 -14.80 -9.33
CA ARG A 178 18.26 -16.22 -8.97
C ARG A 178 19.14 -17.02 -9.91
N THR A 179 19.68 -18.14 -9.43
CA THR A 179 20.27 -19.14 -10.31
C THR A 179 19.15 -19.90 -11.04
N GLY A 180 19.13 -19.85 -12.37
CA GLY A 180 18.08 -20.46 -13.19
C GLY A 180 17.05 -19.45 -13.72
N ASP A 181 15.80 -19.89 -13.92
CA ASP A 181 14.73 -19.07 -14.50
C ASP A 181 14.26 -17.98 -13.52
N GLN A 182 14.43 -16.70 -13.90
CA GLN A 182 14.02 -15.56 -13.08
C GLN A 182 12.50 -15.47 -12.87
N LEU A 183 11.71 -16.03 -13.79
CA LEU A 183 10.26 -16.08 -13.66
C LEU A 183 9.82 -17.11 -12.62
N GLN A 184 10.65 -18.13 -12.38
CA GLN A 184 10.35 -19.22 -11.46
C GLN A 184 10.38 -18.71 -10.01
N GLY A 185 9.17 -18.47 -9.48
CA GLY A 185 8.93 -18.01 -8.12
C GLY A 185 8.77 -16.49 -7.97
N ILE A 186 8.54 -15.78 -9.08
CA ILE A 186 7.71 -14.58 -9.05
C ILE A 186 6.26 -15.06 -8.90
N LYS A 187 5.55 -14.53 -7.91
CA LYS A 187 4.15 -14.86 -7.69
C LYS A 187 3.33 -14.44 -8.92
N LYS A 188 2.63 -15.40 -9.54
CA LYS A 188 1.76 -15.15 -10.70
C LYS A 188 0.82 -13.98 -10.38
N GLY A 189 0.79 -12.95 -11.23
CA GLY A 189 -0.01 -11.75 -11.02
C GLY A 189 0.77 -10.52 -10.50
N VAL A 190 1.98 -10.66 -9.94
CA VAL A 190 2.73 -9.51 -9.39
C VAL A 190 3.52 -8.79 -10.48
N LEU A 191 4.08 -9.52 -11.45
CA LEU A 191 4.84 -8.92 -12.55
C LEU A 191 3.94 -8.07 -13.45
N GLU A 192 2.68 -8.47 -13.60
CA GLU A 192 1.66 -7.76 -14.36
C GLU A 192 1.21 -6.44 -13.68
N LEU A 193 1.47 -6.27 -12.38
CA LEU A 193 1.19 -5.04 -11.65
C LEU A 193 2.36 -4.05 -11.67
N ALA A 194 3.57 -4.52 -12.01
CA ALA A 194 4.79 -3.73 -11.90
C ALA A 194 4.88 -2.69 -13.02
N ASP A 195 4.95 -1.42 -12.64
CA ASP A 195 5.31 -0.34 -13.54
C ASP A 195 6.84 -0.26 -13.71
N ILE A 196 7.61 -0.70 -12.70
CA ILE A 196 9.08 -0.77 -12.72
C ILE A 196 9.52 -2.05 -12.02
N VAL A 197 10.50 -2.75 -12.58
CA VAL A 197 11.15 -3.90 -11.94
C VAL A 197 12.59 -3.55 -11.59
N VAL A 198 13.04 -3.89 -10.39
CA VAL A 198 14.41 -3.64 -9.95
C VAL A 198 15.03 -4.92 -9.43
N VAL A 199 16.12 -5.36 -10.05
CA VAL A 199 16.96 -6.45 -9.55
C VAL A 199 17.95 -5.87 -8.54
N ASN A 200 17.63 -6.02 -7.26
CA ASN A 200 18.44 -5.48 -6.16
C ASN A 200 19.62 -6.40 -5.81
N LYS A 201 20.53 -5.90 -4.96
CA LYS A 201 21.80 -6.54 -4.56
C LYS A 201 22.74 -6.77 -5.75
N ALA A 202 22.78 -5.81 -6.65
CA ALA A 202 23.68 -5.80 -7.80
C ALA A 202 25.10 -5.31 -7.42
N ASP A 203 25.64 -5.81 -6.31
CA ASP A 203 26.92 -5.41 -5.73
C ASP A 203 27.95 -6.54 -5.77
N GLY A 204 29.24 -6.17 -5.68
CA GLY A 204 30.37 -7.10 -5.62
C GLY A 204 30.32 -8.21 -6.68
N ALA A 205 30.33 -9.47 -6.22
CA ALA A 205 30.30 -10.65 -7.08
C ALA A 205 28.95 -10.87 -7.78
N HIS A 206 27.86 -10.26 -7.29
CA HIS A 206 26.50 -10.45 -7.79
C HIS A 206 26.08 -9.44 -8.86
N ALA A 207 26.87 -8.38 -9.08
CA ALA A 207 26.57 -7.35 -10.08
C ALA A 207 26.37 -7.91 -11.50
N ILE A 208 27.19 -8.89 -11.91
CA ILE A 208 27.08 -9.53 -13.24
C ILE A 208 25.82 -10.37 -13.34
N GLU A 209 25.50 -11.14 -12.29
CA GLU A 209 24.31 -11.99 -12.22
C GLU A 209 23.03 -11.14 -12.25
N ALA A 210 23.01 -10.02 -11.53
CA ALA A 210 21.90 -9.07 -11.54
C ALA A 210 21.65 -8.47 -12.92
N LYS A 211 22.71 -8.07 -13.65
CA LYS A 211 22.59 -7.57 -15.02
C LYS A 211 22.07 -8.64 -15.98
N LYS A 212 22.46 -9.90 -15.81
CA LYS A 212 21.94 -11.02 -16.60
C LYS A 212 20.44 -11.22 -16.32
N ALA A 213 20.05 -11.29 -15.05
CA ALA A 213 18.65 -11.42 -14.64
C ALA A 213 17.78 -10.27 -15.17
N ALA A 214 18.28 -9.03 -15.12
CA ALA A 214 17.57 -7.86 -15.64
C ALA A 214 17.30 -7.95 -17.15
N ARG A 215 18.25 -8.47 -17.94
CA ARG A 215 18.09 -8.70 -19.38
C ARG A 215 17.07 -9.80 -19.68
N GLU A 216 17.10 -10.90 -18.93
CA GLU A 216 16.14 -12.00 -19.06
C GLU A 216 14.71 -11.52 -18.76
N LEU A 217 14.51 -10.81 -17.64
CA LEU A 217 13.22 -10.22 -17.28
C LEU A 217 12.76 -9.18 -18.30
N SER A 218 13.66 -8.34 -18.80
CA SER A 218 13.35 -7.39 -19.88
C SER A 218 12.88 -8.11 -21.15
N GLY A 219 13.50 -9.23 -21.50
CA GLY A 219 13.10 -10.07 -22.61
C GLY A 219 11.70 -10.65 -22.42
N ALA A 220 11.40 -11.18 -21.24
CA ALA A 220 10.08 -11.71 -20.90
C ALA A 220 8.99 -10.62 -20.96
N LEU A 221 9.24 -9.45 -20.40
CA LEU A 221 8.29 -8.32 -20.44
C LEU A 221 8.01 -7.86 -21.88
N ARG A 222 8.98 -7.92 -22.79
CA ARG A 222 8.74 -7.63 -24.22
C ARG A 222 7.81 -8.63 -24.91
N LEU A 223 7.72 -9.86 -24.40
CA LEU A 223 6.79 -10.88 -24.92
C LEU A 223 5.38 -10.73 -24.33
N ILE A 224 5.29 -10.22 -23.10
CA ILE A 224 4.01 -10.02 -22.39
C ILE A 224 3.33 -8.73 -22.86
N TYR A 225 4.10 -7.66 -23.01
CA TYR A 225 3.57 -6.33 -23.33
C TYR A 225 3.61 -6.06 -24.85
N PRO A 226 2.50 -5.63 -25.46
CA PRO A 226 2.43 -5.21 -26.85
C PRO A 226 3.49 -4.14 -27.21
N HIS A 227 3.80 -4.01 -28.50
CA HIS A 227 4.79 -3.03 -28.97
C HIS A 227 4.33 -1.58 -28.82
N ASP A 228 3.03 -1.36 -28.86
CA ASP A 228 2.33 -0.07 -28.79
C ASP A 228 1.84 0.28 -27.39
N THR A 229 2.26 -0.46 -26.35
CA THR A 229 1.95 -0.08 -24.96
C THR A 229 2.51 1.29 -24.64
N LEU A 230 1.70 2.13 -23.97
CA LEU A 230 2.11 3.48 -23.54
C LEU A 230 3.34 3.43 -22.63
N TRP A 231 3.35 2.47 -21.71
CA TRP A 231 4.46 2.22 -20.81
C TRP A 231 4.79 0.74 -20.82
N ARG A 232 6.05 0.41 -21.09
CA ARG A 232 6.59 -0.93 -20.91
C ARG A 232 7.48 -0.90 -19.67
N PRO A 233 7.24 -1.74 -18.66
CA PRO A 233 8.00 -1.70 -17.42
C PRO A 233 9.50 -1.87 -17.67
N PRO A 234 10.35 -0.88 -17.34
CA PRO A 234 11.79 -1.05 -17.41
C PRO A 234 12.26 -1.99 -16.31
N VAL A 235 13.36 -2.71 -16.60
CA VAL A 235 14.05 -3.55 -15.61
C VAL A 235 15.41 -2.95 -15.31
N LEU A 236 15.59 -2.51 -14.07
CA LEU A 236 16.80 -1.88 -13.58
C LEU A 236 17.60 -2.84 -12.71
N THR A 237 18.87 -2.51 -12.47
CA THR A 237 19.71 -3.13 -11.44
C THR A 237 20.07 -2.09 -10.40
N MET A 238 20.18 -2.48 -9.14
CA MET A 238 20.45 -1.56 -8.03
C MET A 238 21.20 -2.27 -6.90
N SER A 239 22.05 -1.55 -6.18
CA SER A 239 22.48 -1.91 -4.83
C SER A 239 21.98 -0.85 -3.85
N ALA A 240 20.88 -1.16 -3.16
CA ALA A 240 20.38 -0.29 -2.10
C ALA A 240 21.39 -0.08 -0.95
N LEU A 241 22.29 -1.05 -0.72
CA LEU A 241 23.29 -0.98 0.34
C LEU A 241 24.41 0.01 -0.01
N GLU A 242 24.83 0.04 -1.28
CA GLU A 242 25.90 0.91 -1.77
C GLU A 242 25.36 2.25 -2.32
N ASN A 243 24.04 2.47 -2.29
CA ASN A 243 23.33 3.59 -2.94
C ASN A 243 23.54 3.67 -4.46
N ASP A 244 23.89 2.56 -5.11
CA ASP A 244 24.06 2.49 -6.56
C ASP A 244 22.72 2.18 -7.25
N GLY A 245 22.32 2.98 -8.23
CA GLY A 245 21.06 2.82 -8.97
C GLY A 245 19.80 3.40 -8.30
N VAL A 246 19.92 4.01 -7.11
CA VAL A 246 18.77 4.57 -6.36
C VAL A 246 18.20 5.82 -7.04
N SER A 247 19.08 6.71 -7.50
CA SER A 247 18.70 7.89 -8.30
C SER A 247 18.02 7.50 -9.60
N GLU A 248 18.56 6.51 -10.31
CA GLU A 248 18.08 6.04 -11.59
C GLU A 248 16.69 5.38 -11.47
N MET A 249 16.48 4.64 -10.37
CA MET A 249 15.16 4.14 -10.02
C MET A 249 14.16 5.30 -9.83
N TRP A 250 14.56 6.35 -9.12
CA TRP A 250 13.69 7.51 -8.91
C TRP A 250 13.41 8.30 -10.19
N ASP A 251 14.42 8.55 -11.01
CA ASP A 251 14.27 9.18 -12.33
C ASP A 251 13.27 8.42 -13.20
N THR A 252 13.30 7.08 -13.13
CA THR A 252 12.35 6.23 -13.84
C THR A 252 10.93 6.36 -13.30
N VAL A 253 10.75 6.54 -11.99
CA VAL A 253 9.44 6.85 -11.39
C VAL A 253 8.92 8.20 -11.91
N LEU A 254 9.77 9.22 -11.97
CA LEU A 254 9.40 10.54 -12.51
C LEU A 254 9.07 10.45 -14.00
N GLN A 255 9.82 9.66 -14.77
CA GLN A 255 9.54 9.40 -16.18
C GLN A 255 8.18 8.73 -16.37
N HIS A 256 7.84 7.73 -15.56
CA HIS A 256 6.53 7.07 -15.59
C HIS A 256 5.40 8.09 -15.36
N ARG A 257 5.54 8.94 -14.33
CA ARG A 257 4.59 10.03 -14.06
C ARG A 257 4.46 10.95 -15.27
N ALA A 258 5.57 11.37 -15.87
CA ALA A 258 5.57 12.28 -17.02
C ALA A 258 4.84 11.67 -18.22
N VAL A 259 5.14 10.42 -18.58
CA VAL A 259 4.50 9.70 -19.70
C VAL A 259 2.99 9.56 -19.49
N LEU A 260 2.56 9.15 -18.29
CA LEU A 260 1.13 9.05 -17.99
C LEU A 260 0.43 10.41 -17.97
N THR A 261 1.12 11.47 -17.55
CA THR A 261 0.56 12.82 -17.52
C THR A 261 0.38 13.36 -18.93
N GLU A 262 1.38 13.20 -19.80
CA GLU A 262 1.33 13.62 -21.21
C GLU A 262 0.23 12.88 -21.97
N ALA A 263 0.02 11.59 -21.68
CA ALA A 263 -1.06 10.80 -22.26
C ALA A 263 -2.44 11.08 -21.64
N GLY A 264 -2.54 11.91 -20.59
CA GLY A 264 -3.79 12.17 -19.86
C GLY A 264 -4.27 11.00 -18.97
N GLU A 265 -3.46 9.96 -18.79
CA GLU A 265 -3.79 8.74 -18.07
C GLU A 265 -3.53 8.83 -16.55
N PHE A 266 -2.67 9.75 -16.10
CA PHE A 266 -2.29 9.87 -14.68
C PHE A 266 -3.51 10.15 -13.77
N GLU A 267 -4.26 11.20 -14.07
CA GLU A 267 -5.46 11.55 -13.30
C GLU A 267 -6.62 10.58 -13.54
N VAL A 268 -6.69 9.96 -14.73
CA VAL A 268 -7.68 8.92 -15.04
C VAL A 268 -7.46 7.69 -14.15
N LYS A 269 -6.20 7.24 -14.01
CA LYS A 269 -5.81 6.15 -13.10
C LYS A 269 -6.27 6.45 -11.68
N ARG A 270 -5.97 7.64 -11.15
CA ARG A 270 -6.37 8.05 -9.80
C ARG A 270 -7.87 8.08 -9.60
N ARG A 271 -8.64 8.65 -10.53
CA ARG A 271 -10.11 8.68 -10.44
C ARG A 271 -10.71 7.28 -10.48
N ARG A 272 -10.19 6.39 -11.34
CA ARG A 272 -10.59 4.98 -11.37
C ARG A 272 -10.34 4.30 -10.02
N GLN A 273 -9.14 4.46 -9.46
CA GLN A 273 -8.78 3.93 -8.15
C GLN A 273 -9.69 4.44 -7.02
N GLN A 274 -10.21 5.67 -7.10
CA GLN A 274 -11.18 6.21 -6.13
C GLN A 274 -12.56 5.57 -6.26
N VAL A 275 -13.05 5.36 -7.49
CA VAL A 275 -14.32 4.68 -7.74
C VAL A 275 -14.25 3.21 -7.31
N ASP A 276 -13.19 2.51 -7.67
CA ASP A 276 -12.96 1.12 -7.27
C ASP A 276 -12.93 0.98 -5.74
N TRP A 277 -12.39 2.00 -5.07
CA TRP A 277 -12.33 2.08 -3.62
C TRP A 277 -13.68 2.33 -2.97
N MET A 278 -14.48 3.26 -3.52
CA MET A 278 -15.87 3.44 -3.09
C MET A 278 -16.61 2.11 -3.12
N TRP A 279 -16.50 1.35 -4.20
CA TRP A 279 -17.12 0.04 -4.32
C TRP A 279 -16.55 -1.01 -3.36
N ALA A 280 -15.25 -0.96 -3.05
CA ALA A 280 -14.65 -1.82 -2.03
C ALA A 280 -15.27 -1.55 -0.65
N MET A 281 -15.41 -0.26 -0.27
CA MET A 281 -16.06 0.12 0.99
C MET A 281 -17.52 -0.29 1.06
N VAL A 282 -18.26 -0.20 -0.05
CA VAL A 282 -19.65 -0.70 -0.12
C VAL A 282 -19.71 -2.21 0.14
N ARG A 283 -18.86 -2.99 -0.54
CA ARG A 283 -18.81 -4.45 -0.34
C ARG A 283 -18.45 -4.81 1.10
N ASP A 284 -17.43 -4.16 1.66
CA ASP A 284 -17.01 -4.39 3.04
C ASP A 284 -18.12 -4.03 4.03
N ALA A 285 -18.83 -2.92 3.82
CA ALA A 285 -19.93 -2.50 4.69
C ALA A 285 -21.13 -3.46 4.61
N VAL A 286 -21.46 -3.98 3.43
CA VAL A 286 -22.52 -4.99 3.28
C VAL A 286 -22.13 -6.29 3.98
N LEU A 287 -20.91 -6.78 3.75
CA LEU A 287 -20.41 -7.99 4.40
C LEU A 287 -20.37 -7.84 5.93
N ASP A 288 -19.92 -6.70 6.44
CA ASP A 288 -19.86 -6.42 7.87
C ASP A 288 -21.25 -6.40 8.52
N ARG A 289 -22.27 -5.87 7.83
CA ARG A 289 -23.67 -5.93 8.30
C ARG A 289 -24.16 -7.36 8.43
N VAL A 290 -23.95 -8.18 7.40
CA VAL A 290 -24.37 -9.59 7.39
C VAL A 290 -23.66 -10.37 8.50
N LEU A 291 -22.34 -10.26 8.60
CA LEU A 291 -21.55 -11.00 9.59
C LEU A 291 -21.82 -10.57 11.03
N ASN A 292 -22.31 -9.34 11.25
CA ASN A 292 -22.64 -8.83 12.57
C ASN A 292 -24.11 -8.91 12.96
N ALA A 293 -25.00 -9.35 12.07
CA ALA A 293 -26.40 -9.56 12.39
C ALA A 293 -26.54 -10.56 13.55
N PRO A 294 -27.35 -10.27 14.59
CA PRO A 294 -27.48 -11.13 15.76
C PRO A 294 -27.88 -12.57 15.42
N ASP A 295 -28.85 -12.75 14.52
CA ASP A 295 -29.38 -14.06 14.15
C ASP A 295 -28.37 -14.86 13.31
N VAL A 296 -27.64 -14.19 12.41
CA VAL A 296 -26.50 -14.79 11.70
C VAL A 296 -25.45 -15.27 12.71
N LYS A 297 -25.07 -14.45 13.69
CA LYS A 297 -24.11 -14.86 14.73
C LYS A 297 -24.58 -16.05 15.55
N ALA A 298 -25.87 -16.11 15.87
CA ALA A 298 -26.46 -17.19 16.65
C ALA A 298 -26.50 -18.52 15.86
N SER A 299 -26.84 -18.49 14.57
CA SER A 299 -27.03 -19.69 13.75
C SER A 299 -25.80 -20.13 12.95
N ARG A 300 -24.75 -19.30 12.84
CA ARG A 300 -23.59 -19.54 11.99
C ARG A 300 -22.92 -20.90 12.21
N ALA A 301 -22.64 -21.26 13.46
CA ALA A 301 -21.89 -22.48 13.78
C ALA A 301 -22.64 -23.75 13.35
N ASP A 302 -23.97 -23.76 13.54
CA ASP A 302 -24.84 -24.87 13.17
C ASP A 302 -24.94 -25.00 11.64
N ILE A 303 -25.16 -23.89 10.93
CA ILE A 303 -25.21 -23.87 9.46
C ILE A 303 -23.88 -24.33 8.84
N GLU A 304 -22.75 -23.86 9.37
CA GLU A 304 -21.42 -24.33 8.94
C GLU A 304 -21.23 -25.84 9.17
N GLN A 305 -21.77 -26.38 10.27
CA GLN A 305 -21.68 -27.81 10.57
C GLN A 305 -22.52 -28.65 9.59
N GLN A 306 -23.75 -28.23 9.27
CA GLN A 306 -24.59 -28.90 8.27
C GLN A 306 -23.92 -28.97 6.89
N VAL A 307 -23.17 -27.92 6.49
CA VAL A 307 -22.39 -27.92 5.25
C VAL A 307 -21.22 -28.92 5.33
N ARG A 308 -20.48 -28.96 6.45
CA ARG A 308 -19.36 -29.89 6.64
C ARG A 308 -19.81 -31.35 6.62
N GLU A 309 -21.00 -31.63 7.16
CA GLU A 309 -21.60 -32.97 7.19
C GLU A 309 -22.30 -33.35 5.89
N GLY A 310 -22.44 -32.41 4.94
CA GLY A 310 -23.10 -32.64 3.65
C GLY A 310 -24.63 -32.71 3.75
N THR A 311 -25.23 -32.32 4.87
CA THR A 311 -26.68 -32.29 5.08
C THR A 311 -27.32 -31.00 4.55
N LEU A 312 -26.51 -29.98 4.23
CA LEU A 312 -26.92 -28.75 3.57
C LEU A 312 -25.91 -28.35 2.50
N THR A 313 -26.39 -27.94 1.32
CA THR A 313 -25.48 -27.48 0.26
C THR A 313 -24.95 -26.08 0.57
N PRO A 314 -23.72 -25.72 0.11
CA PRO A 314 -23.17 -24.38 0.34
C PRO A 314 -24.06 -23.24 -0.16
N ALA A 315 -24.78 -23.44 -1.27
CA ALA A 315 -25.67 -22.42 -1.84
C ALA A 315 -26.90 -22.16 -0.94
N LEU A 316 -27.56 -23.22 -0.46
CA LEU A 316 -28.70 -23.11 0.46
C LEU A 316 -28.29 -22.56 1.84
N ALA A 317 -27.09 -22.92 2.31
CA ALA A 317 -26.52 -22.36 3.52
C ALA A 317 -26.29 -20.84 3.40
N ALA A 318 -25.75 -20.39 2.27
CA ALA A 318 -25.56 -18.97 2.00
C ALA A 318 -26.90 -18.21 1.94
N GLU A 319 -27.91 -18.76 1.27
CA GLU A 319 -29.26 -18.17 1.21
C GLU A 319 -29.87 -18.03 2.61
N ARG A 320 -29.82 -19.08 3.45
CA ARG A 320 -30.27 -19.00 4.84
C ARG A 320 -29.55 -17.93 5.65
N LEU A 321 -28.23 -17.80 5.51
CA LEU A 321 -27.47 -16.77 6.21
C LEU A 321 -27.84 -15.35 5.74
N LEU A 322 -28.18 -15.18 4.47
CA LEU A 322 -28.66 -13.90 3.93
C LEU A 322 -30.06 -13.57 4.44
N ASP A 323 -30.98 -14.54 4.49
CA ASP A 323 -32.32 -14.34 5.05
C ASP A 323 -32.27 -13.90 6.52
N LEU A 324 -31.39 -14.51 7.32
CA LEU A 324 -31.15 -14.16 8.72
C LEU A 324 -30.45 -12.81 8.91
N SER A 325 -29.93 -12.20 7.84
CA SER A 325 -29.26 -10.90 7.89
C SER A 325 -30.17 -9.71 7.58
N SER A 326 -31.42 -10.00 7.20
CA SER A 326 -32.44 -9.02 6.79
C SER A 326 -33.01 -8.22 7.95
#